data_AF-F4Q371-F1
#
_entry.id   AF-F4Q371-F1
#
_cell.length_a   1.000
_cell.length_b   1.000
_cell.length_c   1.000
_cell.angle_alpha   90.00
_cell.angle_beta   90.00
_cell.angle_gamma   90.00
#
_symmetry.space_group_name_H-M   'P 1'
#
loop_
_entity.id
_entity.type
_entity.pdbx_description
1 polymer ?
#
loop_
_entity_poly.entity_id
_entity_poly.type
_entity_poly.pdbx_seq_one_letter_code
_entity_poly.pdbx_strand_id
1 'polypeptide(L)'
;MDTEPISILNQNIDEKVIQDDSENSGLMIEKIVDSYENVTIYFLIYLFKEQDSTKTNLVSKSAPIFIWIGENVSAPSIDSLLVSMKTPMDNQPSLSEIFSSQLASNAATMIKRIVMKYNTQAFISYNISQDVPELHLYVEKRLFQLLNQYYAASK
;
A
#
# COMPACT_ATOMS: atom_id res chain seq x y z
N MET A 1 50.07 -14.03 4.04
CA MET A 1 49.04 -12.99 3.86
C MET A 1 47.87 -13.44 4.70
N ASP A 2 47.85 -12.99 5.94
CA ASP A 2 46.84 -13.33 6.93
C ASP A 2 45.62 -12.44 6.69
N THR A 3 44.49 -13.06 6.35
CA THR A 3 43.20 -12.37 6.25
C THR A 3 42.59 -12.31 7.64
N GLU A 4 42.61 -11.12 8.24
CA GLU A 4 41.84 -10.86 9.46
C GLU A 4 40.33 -10.99 9.17
N PRO A 5 39.54 -11.56 10.09
CA PRO A 5 38.10 -11.64 9.92
C PRO A 5 37.48 -10.26 10.12
N ILE A 6 36.68 -9.82 9.15
CA ILE A 6 35.86 -8.61 9.25
C ILE A 6 34.88 -8.81 10.41
N SER A 7 35.10 -8.10 11.52
CA SER A 7 34.14 -8.02 12.61
C SER A 7 32.92 -7.25 12.12
N ILE A 8 31.83 -7.96 11.81
CA ILE A 8 30.53 -7.32 11.60
C ILE A 8 30.11 -6.80 12.97
N LEU A 9 30.21 -5.48 13.14
CA LEU A 9 29.65 -4.75 14.28
C LEU A 9 28.17 -5.12 14.38
N ASN A 10 27.80 -5.85 15.44
CA ASN A 10 26.44 -5.96 15.93
C ASN A 10 25.94 -4.55 16.25
N GLN A 11 25.34 -3.89 15.26
CA GLN A 11 24.56 -2.70 15.52
C GLN A 11 23.27 -3.17 16.19
N ASN A 12 23.15 -2.88 17.49
CA ASN A 12 21.89 -2.91 18.21
C ASN A 12 20.85 -2.15 17.37
N ILE A 13 19.82 -2.86 16.92
CA ILE A 13 18.71 -2.31 16.13
C ILE A 13 17.66 -1.65 17.05
N ASP A 14 17.94 -1.57 18.35
CA ASP A 14 17.11 -0.82 19.27
C ASP A 14 17.36 0.69 19.06
N GLU A 15 16.30 1.38 18.64
CA GLU A 15 16.16 2.84 18.58
C GLU A 15 16.80 3.59 17.39
N LYS A 16 16.74 3.03 16.18
CA LYS A 16 16.55 3.92 15.02
C LYS A 16 15.11 4.41 15.01
N VAL A 17 14.87 5.53 15.70
CA VAL A 17 13.72 6.39 15.41
C VAL A 17 13.87 6.77 13.94
N ILE A 18 13.13 6.07 13.07
CA ILE A 18 13.02 6.46 11.66
C ILE A 18 12.36 7.83 11.69
N GLN A 19 13.17 8.87 11.50
CA GLN A 19 12.66 10.21 11.27
C GLN A 19 11.93 10.15 9.94
N ASP A 20 10.60 10.20 10.00
CA ASP A 20 9.75 10.11 8.82
C ASP A 20 9.90 11.42 8.04
N ASP A 21 10.67 11.43 6.96
CA ASP A 21 10.86 12.57 6.04
C ASP A 21 9.55 13.10 5.41
N SER A 22 8.39 12.54 5.82
CA SER A 22 7.03 12.93 5.48
C SER A 22 6.72 14.42 5.53
N GLU A 23 7.36 15.21 6.41
CA GLU A 23 7.03 16.63 6.57
C GLU A 23 7.33 17.45 5.29
N ASN A 24 8.21 17.00 4.40
CA ASN A 24 8.55 17.67 3.14
C ASN A 24 8.40 16.79 1.88
N SER A 25 7.96 15.54 2.02
CA SER A 25 7.95 14.59 0.89
C SER A 25 6.75 14.72 -0.04
N GLY A 26 5.78 15.60 0.28
CA GLY A 26 4.51 15.66 -0.45
C GLY A 26 3.70 14.36 -0.32
N LEU A 27 3.94 13.57 0.72
CA LEU A 27 3.23 12.32 0.99
C LEU A 27 2.44 12.43 2.30
N MET A 28 1.32 11.72 2.35
CA MET A 28 0.63 11.36 3.56
C MET A 28 0.76 9.85 3.72
N ILE A 29 1.27 9.41 4.87
CA ILE A 29 1.53 8.00 5.16
C ILE A 29 0.62 7.58 6.30
N GLU A 30 -0.19 6.56 6.03
CA GLU A 30 -1.17 6.04 6.96
C GLU A 30 -0.82 4.58 7.29
N LYS A 31 -0.68 4.30 8.58
CA LYS A 31 -0.32 3.00 9.13
C LYS A 31 -1.47 2.52 9.99
N ILE A 32 -2.17 1.48 9.54
CA ILE A 32 -3.32 0.92 10.26
C ILE A 32 -3.03 -0.53 10.58
N VAL A 33 -3.29 -0.91 11.83
CA VAL A 33 -3.28 -2.30 12.28
C VAL A 33 -4.71 -2.71 12.56
N ASP A 34 -5.10 -3.85 12.03
CA ASP A 34 -6.43 -4.43 12.21
C ASP A 34 -6.29 -5.92 12.54
N SER A 35 -7.39 -6.56 12.91
CA SER A 35 -7.43 -7.98 13.23
C SER A 35 -8.66 -8.64 12.64
N TYR A 36 -8.47 -9.80 12.03
CA TYR A 36 -9.55 -10.70 11.62
C TYR A 36 -9.31 -12.06 12.26
N GLU A 37 -10.19 -12.44 13.19
CA GLU A 37 -9.99 -13.62 14.05
C GLU A 37 -8.62 -13.56 14.76
N ASN A 38 -7.72 -14.50 14.47
CA ASN A 38 -6.38 -14.58 15.06
C ASN A 38 -5.28 -14.01 14.14
N VAL A 39 -5.65 -13.42 13.00
CA VAL A 39 -4.72 -12.84 12.02
C VAL A 39 -4.65 -11.34 12.23
N THR A 40 -3.45 -10.80 12.43
CA THR A 40 -3.21 -9.35 12.46
C THR A 40 -2.90 -8.89 11.04
N ILE A 41 -3.62 -7.87 10.59
CA ILE A 41 -3.53 -7.31 9.24
C ILE A 41 -2.92 -5.92 9.35
N TYR A 42 -1.97 -5.64 8.49
CA TYR A 42 -1.30 -4.35 8.39
C TYR A 42 -1.69 -3.69 7.08
N PHE A 43 -2.15 -2.44 7.17
CA PHE A 43 -2.36 -1.58 6.02
C PHE A 43 -1.35 -0.44 6.08
N LEU A 44 -0.63 -0.25 4.99
CA LEU A 44 0.28 0.86 4.81
C LEU A 44 -0.13 1.59 3.52
N ILE A 45 -0.63 2.80 3.67
CA ILE A 45 -1.21 3.58 2.57
C ILE A 45 -0.40 4.87 2.41
N TYR A 46 0.15 5.06 1.21
CA TYR A 46 0.85 6.27 0.82
C TYR A 46 -0.03 7.03 -0.16
N LEU A 47 -0.45 8.21 0.25
CA LEU A 47 -1.28 9.13 -0.52
C LEU A 47 -0.38 10.29 -0.95
N PHE A 48 -0.24 10.49 -2.26
CA PHE A 48 0.54 11.60 -2.78
C PHE A 48 -0.30 12.89 -2.64
N LYS A 49 0.25 13.91 -2.00
CA LYS A 49 -0.36 15.23 -1.88
C LYS A 49 -0.05 16.02 -3.14
N GLU A 50 -1.00 16.82 -3.60
CA GLU A 50 -0.71 17.82 -4.63
C GLU A 50 0.01 18.98 -3.98
N GLN A 51 1.15 19.40 -4.56
CA GLN A 51 1.85 20.60 -4.13
C GLN A 51 1.08 21.83 -4.61
N ASP A 52 -0.09 22.09 -4.05
CA ASP A 52 -0.68 23.42 -4.13
C ASP A 52 -0.32 24.20 -2.87
N SER A 53 0.36 25.33 -3.09
CA SER A 53 1.05 26.16 -2.10
C SER A 53 0.16 26.83 -1.03
N THR A 54 -1.11 26.44 -0.95
CA THR A 54 -2.11 27.03 -0.05
C THR A 54 -2.77 25.96 0.82
N LYS A 55 -2.05 25.55 1.87
CA LYS A 55 -2.54 24.93 3.12
C LYS A 55 -3.83 24.10 2.99
N THR A 56 -3.73 22.87 2.51
CA THR A 56 -4.60 21.79 3.01
C THR A 56 -3.87 20.44 2.95
N ASN A 57 -4.04 19.61 3.98
CA ASN A 57 -3.62 18.20 3.98
C ASN A 57 -4.56 17.33 3.11
N LEU A 58 -5.12 17.88 2.04
CA LEU A 58 -6.08 17.19 1.20
C LEU A 58 -5.35 16.32 0.18
N VAL A 59 -5.77 15.06 0.09
CA VAL A 59 -5.32 14.16 -0.98
C VAL A 59 -5.95 14.65 -2.27
N SER A 60 -5.10 14.93 -3.26
CA SER A 60 -5.60 15.31 -4.58
C SER A 60 -6.29 14.13 -5.24
N LYS A 61 -7.42 14.42 -5.88
CA LYS A 61 -8.30 13.41 -6.46
C LYS A 61 -7.63 12.61 -7.58
N SER A 62 -6.59 13.17 -8.21
CA SER A 62 -5.82 12.55 -9.29
C SER A 62 -4.46 12.03 -8.84
N ALA A 63 -4.03 12.32 -7.61
CA ALA A 63 -2.73 11.93 -7.15
C ALA A 63 -2.66 10.40 -6.94
N PRO A 64 -1.57 9.76 -7.38
CA PRO A 64 -1.43 8.32 -7.30
C PRO A 64 -1.46 7.85 -5.84
N ILE A 65 -1.77 6.58 -5.64
CA ILE A 65 -1.73 5.94 -4.32
C ILE A 65 -0.91 4.67 -4.36
N PHE A 66 -0.16 4.41 -3.30
CA PHE A 66 0.51 3.15 -3.08
C PHE A 66 -0.04 2.49 -1.82
N ILE A 67 -0.41 1.22 -1.94
CA ILE A 67 -1.02 0.45 -0.86
C ILE A 67 -0.19 -0.81 -0.66
N TRP A 68 0.28 -1.05 0.56
CA TRP A 68 0.84 -2.33 0.97
C TRP A 68 -0.07 -2.95 2.03
N ILE A 69 -0.34 -4.24 1.88
CA ILE A 69 -1.18 -5.01 2.79
C ILE A 69 -0.47 -6.30 3.11
N GLY A 70 -0.27 -6.59 4.39
CA GLY A 70 0.34 -7.82 4.86
C GLY A 70 -0.28 -8.33 6.14
N GLU A 71 0.17 -9.50 6.59
CA GLU A 71 -0.29 -10.17 7.80
C GLU A 71 0.87 -10.62 8.70
N ASN A 72 0.61 -10.81 9.99
CA ASN A 72 1.63 -11.16 10.98
C ASN A 72 2.21 -12.57 10.84
N VAL A 73 1.56 -13.46 10.10
CA VAL A 73 2.00 -14.85 9.95
C VAL A 73 3.18 -15.01 8.99
N SER A 74 3.52 -13.97 8.23
CA SER A 74 4.59 -13.95 7.24
C SER A 74 5.57 -12.79 7.47
N ALA A 75 6.83 -12.98 7.08
CA ALA A 75 7.79 -11.88 7.08
C ALA A 75 7.35 -10.78 6.10
N PRO A 76 7.54 -9.49 6.42
CA PRO A 76 7.21 -8.41 5.50
C PRO A 76 7.95 -8.56 4.16
N SER A 77 7.19 -8.63 3.07
CA SER A 77 7.70 -8.81 1.71
C SER A 77 6.89 -7.99 0.70
N ILE A 78 7.40 -7.86 -0.52
CA ILE A 78 6.68 -7.32 -1.69
C ILE A 78 6.74 -8.40 -2.76
N ASP A 79 6.02 -9.51 -2.54
CA ASP A 79 6.03 -10.66 -3.45
C ASP A 79 5.13 -10.42 -4.67
N SER A 80 4.11 -9.59 -4.51
CA SER A 80 3.24 -9.10 -5.58
C SER A 80 3.21 -7.58 -5.57
N LEU A 81 3.30 -6.99 -6.77
CA LEU A 81 3.07 -5.57 -6.97
C LEU A 81 2.32 -5.36 -8.28
N LEU A 82 1.11 -4.82 -8.16
CA LEU A 82 0.25 -4.50 -9.29
C LEU A 82 0.11 -2.98 -9.42
N VAL A 83 -0.02 -2.51 -10.64
CA VAL A 83 -0.38 -1.13 -10.96
C VAL A 83 -1.62 -1.12 -11.85
N SER A 84 -2.52 -0.18 -11.59
CA SER A 84 -3.68 0.03 -12.43
C SER A 84 -4.00 1.51 -12.57
N MET A 85 -4.44 1.88 -13.77
CA MET A 85 -4.82 3.25 -14.12
C MET A 85 -5.84 3.24 -15.25
N LYS A 86 -6.65 4.30 -15.34
CA LYS A 86 -7.48 4.52 -16.54
C LYS A 86 -6.58 4.96 -17.69
N THR A 87 -6.86 4.43 -18.87
CA THR A 87 -6.26 4.94 -20.10
C THR A 87 -7.31 5.72 -20.89
N PRO A 88 -6.93 6.70 -21.72
CA PRO A 88 -7.90 7.43 -22.54
C PRO A 88 -8.67 6.56 -23.54
N MET A 89 -8.17 5.35 -23.82
CA MET A 89 -8.65 4.47 -24.88
C MET A 89 -9.71 3.47 -24.39
N ASP A 90 -9.81 3.23 -23.07
CA ASP A 90 -10.70 2.23 -22.49
C ASP A 90 -11.42 2.77 -21.24
N ASN A 91 -12.68 2.40 -21.08
CA ASN A 91 -13.47 2.68 -19.89
C ASN A 91 -13.06 1.79 -18.70
N GLN A 92 -12.39 0.66 -18.97
CA GLN A 92 -11.82 -0.19 -17.94
C GLN A 92 -10.37 0.22 -17.61
N PRO A 93 -9.97 0.17 -16.33
CA PRO A 93 -8.58 0.41 -15.96
C PRO A 93 -7.66 -0.67 -16.54
N SER A 94 -6.58 -0.22 -17.17
CA SER A 94 -5.48 -1.09 -17.54
C SER A 94 -4.78 -1.58 -16.27
N LEU A 95 -4.36 -2.83 -16.29
CA LEU A 95 -3.67 -3.49 -15.18
C LEU A 95 -2.31 -3.98 -15.69
N SER A 96 -1.28 -3.82 -14.88
CA SER A 96 0.03 -4.42 -15.14
C SER A 96 0.58 -5.00 -13.84
N GLU A 97 1.20 -6.17 -13.95
CA GLU A 97 1.92 -6.79 -12.84
C GLU A 97 3.39 -6.38 -12.96
N ILE A 98 3.91 -5.66 -11.97
CA ILE A 98 5.31 -5.20 -11.97
C ILE A 98 6.20 -6.36 -11.54
N PHE A 99 5.82 -7.04 -10.45
CA PHE A 99 6.40 -8.31 -10.01
C PHE A 99 5.26 -9.21 -9.58
N SER A 100 5.31 -10.49 -10.00
CA SER A 100 4.21 -11.43 -9.79
C SER A 100 4.73 -12.77 -9.31
N SER A 101 4.42 -13.09 -8.06
CA SER A 101 4.53 -14.44 -7.51
C SER A 101 3.20 -15.21 -7.67
N GLN A 102 2.60 -15.30 -8.86
CA GLN A 102 1.42 -16.15 -9.17
C GLN A 102 0.15 -16.05 -8.27
N LEU A 103 0.09 -15.13 -7.29
CA LEU A 103 -0.81 -15.28 -6.13
C LEU A 103 -2.03 -14.34 -6.07
N ALA A 104 -2.29 -13.44 -7.04
CA ALA A 104 -3.18 -12.30 -6.73
C ALA A 104 -4.28 -11.96 -7.74
N SER A 105 -5.14 -12.92 -8.11
CA SER A 105 -6.38 -12.63 -8.86
C SER A 105 -7.32 -11.67 -8.10
N ASN A 106 -7.35 -11.78 -6.77
CA ASN A 106 -8.12 -10.93 -5.88
C ASN A 106 -7.61 -9.48 -5.88
N ALA A 107 -6.29 -9.28 -5.81
CA ALA A 107 -5.70 -7.95 -5.83
C ALA A 107 -5.88 -7.25 -7.18
N ALA A 108 -5.79 -8.00 -8.29
CA ALA A 108 -6.04 -7.50 -9.64
C ALA A 108 -7.46 -6.93 -9.79
N THR A 109 -8.45 -7.60 -9.21
CA THR A 109 -9.84 -7.11 -9.25
C THR A 109 -10.04 -5.91 -8.32
N MET A 110 -9.48 -5.99 -7.10
CA MET A 110 -9.58 -4.94 -6.10
C MET A 110 -8.95 -3.62 -6.59
N ILE A 111 -7.74 -3.65 -7.17
CA ILE A 111 -7.06 -2.44 -7.64
C ILE A 111 -7.82 -1.74 -8.77
N LYS A 112 -8.43 -2.49 -9.70
CA LYS A 112 -9.29 -1.92 -10.73
C LYS A 112 -10.50 -1.20 -10.13
N ARG A 113 -11.13 -1.79 -9.10
CA ARG A 113 -12.26 -1.15 -8.40
C ARG A 113 -11.83 0.14 -7.69
N ILE A 114 -10.64 0.16 -7.09
CA ILE A 114 -10.06 1.36 -6.47
C ILE A 114 -9.90 2.46 -7.52
N VAL A 115 -9.24 2.17 -8.65
CA VAL A 115 -9.04 3.12 -9.76
C VAL A 115 -10.37 3.64 -10.29
N MET A 116 -11.37 2.77 -10.46
CA MET A 116 -12.69 3.18 -10.94
C MET A 116 -13.41 4.11 -9.97
N LYS A 117 -13.38 3.77 -8.67
CA LYS A 117 -14.11 4.50 -7.63
C LYS A 117 -13.49 5.85 -7.29
N TYR A 118 -12.17 5.89 -7.18
CA TYR A 118 -11.44 7.09 -6.74
C TYR A 118 -10.84 7.90 -7.89
N ASN A 119 -10.87 7.36 -9.12
CA ASN A 119 -10.35 8.00 -10.33
C ASN A 119 -8.86 8.41 -10.20
N THR A 120 -8.06 7.52 -9.61
CA THR A 120 -6.63 7.69 -9.41
C THR A 120 -5.85 6.50 -9.97
N GLN A 121 -4.57 6.69 -10.29
CA GLN A 121 -3.62 5.59 -10.48
C GLN A 121 -3.32 4.93 -9.13
N ALA A 122 -3.40 3.61 -9.07
CA ALA A 122 -3.15 2.86 -7.86
C ALA A 122 -2.04 1.84 -8.07
N PHE A 123 -1.22 1.68 -7.04
CA PHE A 123 -0.28 0.59 -6.85
C PHE A 123 -0.72 -0.21 -5.63
N ILE A 124 -0.70 -1.55 -5.73
CA ILE A 124 -1.00 -2.41 -4.60
C ILE A 124 -0.01 -3.56 -4.50
N SER A 125 0.51 -3.75 -3.31
CA SER A 125 1.20 -4.95 -2.88
C SER A 125 0.31 -5.71 -1.90
N TYR A 126 -0.03 -6.94 -2.25
CA TYR A 126 -1.03 -7.73 -1.54
C TYR A 126 -0.40 -9.04 -1.04
N ASN A 127 -0.05 -9.05 0.24
CA ASN A 127 0.69 -10.12 0.90
C ASN A 127 -0.18 -10.79 1.98
N ILE A 128 -1.42 -11.13 1.62
CA ILE A 128 -2.37 -11.85 2.47
C ILE A 128 -2.49 -13.28 1.95
N SER A 129 -2.44 -14.27 2.85
CA SER A 129 -2.60 -15.67 2.48
C SER A 129 -3.91 -15.91 1.72
N GLN A 130 -3.83 -16.75 0.69
CA GLN A 130 -4.98 -17.16 -0.12
C GLN A 130 -5.80 -18.30 0.52
N ASP A 131 -5.40 -18.77 1.71
CA ASP A 131 -6.00 -19.93 2.38
C ASP A 131 -7.40 -19.62 2.94
N VAL A 132 -7.72 -18.35 3.18
CA VAL A 132 -8.97 -17.92 3.82
C VAL A 132 -9.70 -16.88 2.93
N PRO A 133 -10.63 -17.30 2.06
CA PRO A 133 -11.35 -16.40 1.16
C PRO A 133 -12.09 -15.25 1.87
N GLU A 134 -12.62 -15.49 3.06
CA GLU A 134 -13.32 -14.50 3.88
C GLU A 134 -12.40 -13.35 4.32
N LEU A 135 -11.11 -13.66 4.55
CA LEU A 135 -10.09 -12.67 4.89
C LEU A 135 -9.90 -11.68 3.75
N HIS A 136 -9.89 -12.12 2.50
CA HIS A 136 -9.81 -11.20 1.34
C HIS A 136 -11.00 -10.25 1.28
N LEU A 137 -12.22 -10.75 1.51
CA LEU A 137 -13.41 -9.92 1.52
C LEU A 137 -13.39 -8.92 2.67
N TYR A 138 -12.91 -9.32 3.85
CA TYR A 138 -12.71 -8.44 4.99
C TYR A 138 -11.71 -7.32 4.66
N VAL A 139 -10.52 -7.69 4.19
CA VAL A 139 -9.43 -6.78 3.83
C VAL A 139 -9.89 -5.77 2.78
N GLU A 140 -10.58 -6.23 1.74
CA GLU A 140 -11.11 -5.34 0.71
C GLU A 140 -12.12 -4.34 1.29
N LYS A 141 -13.13 -4.83 2.02
CA LYS A 141 -14.14 -3.95 2.64
C LYS A 141 -13.48 -2.91 3.54
N ARG A 142 -12.51 -3.33 4.34
CA ARG A 142 -11.78 -2.47 5.25
C ARG A 142 -10.95 -1.42 4.52
N LEU A 143 -10.21 -1.83 3.48
CA LEU A 143 -9.45 -0.91 2.63
C LEU A 143 -10.35 0.15 2.01
N PHE A 144 -11.51 -0.22 1.45
CA PHE A 144 -12.44 0.75 0.88
C PHE A 144 -13.05 1.70 1.92
N GLN A 145 -13.24 1.24 3.17
CA GLN A 145 -13.65 2.11 4.26
C GLN A 145 -12.56 3.12 4.61
N LEU A 146 -11.29 2.69 4.69
CA LEU A 146 -10.15 3.57 4.94
C LEU A 146 -10.00 4.60 3.82
N LEU A 147 -9.95 4.16 2.56
CA LEU A 147 -9.83 5.05 1.40
C LEU A 147 -11.00 6.05 1.30
N ASN A 148 -12.22 5.65 1.68
CA ASN A 148 -13.34 6.58 1.73
C ASN A 148 -13.10 7.75 2.68
N GLN A 149 -12.37 7.59 3.79
CA GLN A 149 -12.11 8.68 4.73
C GLN A 149 -11.25 9.77 4.08
N TYR A 150 -10.26 9.38 3.29
CA TYR A 150 -9.35 10.30 2.63
C TYR A 150 -9.97 10.99 1.40
N TYR A 151 -10.78 10.26 0.61
CA TYR A 151 -11.41 10.82 -0.60
C TYR A 151 -12.77 11.49 -0.34
N ALA A 152 -13.47 11.19 0.77
CA ALA A 152 -14.70 11.90 1.13
C ALA A 152 -14.43 13.28 1.71
N ALA A 153 -13.25 13.50 2.31
CA ALA A 153 -12.81 14.81 2.81
C ALA A 153 -12.50 15.82 1.68
N SER A 154 -12.36 15.35 0.42
CA SER A 154 -12.05 16.18 -0.76
C SER A 154 -13.28 16.58 -1.60
N LYS A 155 -14.50 16.48 -1.06
CA LYS A 155 -15.76 16.94 -1.71
C LYS A 155 -16.25 18.24 -1.09
#